data_AF-A0A453LFG6-F1
#
_entry.id   AF-A0A453LFG6-F1
#
_cell.length_a   1.000
_cell.length_b   1.000
_cell.length_c   1.000
_cell.angle_alpha   90.00
_cell.angle_beta   90.00
_cell.angle_gamma   90.00
#
_symmetry.space_group_name_H-M   'P 1'
#
loop_
_entity.id
_entity.type
_entity.pdbx_description
1 polymer ?
#
loop_
_entity_poly.entity_id
_entity_poly.type
_entity_poly.pdbx_seq_one_letter_code
_entity_poly.pdbx_strand_id
1 'polypeptide(L)' 'IQVLAAHRYGIKRVILPERNLKDLAEIPAPILAGIEILLVKRIEEVLGHAFENGFPLRLHSSL' A
#
# COMPACT_ATOMS: atom_id res chain seq x y z
N ILE A 1 -4.02 -5.30 12.32
CA ILE A 1 -4.95 -6.34 11.76
C ILE A 1 -4.77 -6.53 10.24
N GLN A 2 -4.77 -5.47 9.42
CA GLN A 2 -4.81 -5.58 7.95
C GLN A 2 -3.61 -6.35 7.33
N VAL A 3 -2.37 -6.03 7.73
CA VAL A 3 -1.16 -6.70 7.21
C VAL A 3 -1.07 -8.17 7.63
N LEU A 4 -1.58 -8.52 8.82
CA LEU A 4 -1.62 -9.91 9.28
C LEU A 4 -2.57 -10.76 8.43
N ALA A 5 -3.71 -10.20 8.03
CA ALA A 5 -4.62 -10.87 7.10
C ALA A 5 -3.96 -11.06 5.73
N ALA A 6 -3.30 -10.02 5.20
CA ALA A 6 -2.56 -10.10 3.96
C ALA A 6 -1.52 -11.24 3.98
N HIS A 7 -0.74 -11.35 5.05
CA HIS A 7 0.24 -12.43 5.23
C HIS A 7 -0.42 -13.81 5.19
N ARG A 8 -1.52 -13.99 5.93
CA ARG A 8 -2.23 -15.28 6.02
C ARG A 8 -2.80 -15.75 4.67
N TYR A 9 -3.23 -14.82 3.83
CA TYR A 9 -3.75 -15.13 2.49
C TYR A 9 -2.66 -15.13 1.40
N GLY A 10 -1.38 -15.01 1.77
CA GLY A 10 -0.27 -15.04 0.82
C GLY A 10 -0.14 -13.78 -0.04
N ILE A 11 -0.80 -12.68 0.32
CA ILE A 11 -0.66 -11.40 -0.36
C ILE A 11 0.75 -10.86 -0.08
N LYS A 12 1.50 -10.62 -1.15
CA LYS A 12 2.92 -10.22 -1.08
C LYS A 12 3.15 -8.71 -1.01
N ARG A 13 2.15 -7.90 -1.40
CA ARG A 13 2.26 -6.44 -1.47
C ARG A 13 1.01 -5.79 -0.91
N VAL A 14 1.18 -4.79 -0.04
CA VAL A 14 0.09 -4.04 0.60
C VAL A 14 0.37 -2.54 0.48
N ILE A 15 -0.61 -1.79 0.00
CA ILE A 15 -0.57 -0.32 -0.02
C ILE A 15 -1.30 0.18 1.23
N LEU A 16 -0.67 1.07 2.00
CA LEU A 16 -1.21 1.62 3.24
C LEU A 16 -1.09 3.15 3.27
N PRO A 17 -2.04 3.86 3.89
CA PRO A 17 -1.85 5.27 4.18
C PRO A 17 -0.66 5.50 5.11
N GLU A 18 0.12 6.57 4.89
CA GLU A 18 1.28 6.91 5.73
C GLU A 18 0.94 7.01 7.22
N ARG A 19 -0.27 7.51 7.54
CA ARG A 19 -0.76 7.62 8.92
C ARG A 19 -0.85 6.27 9.65
N ASN A 20 -0.92 5.15 8.93
CA ASN A 20 -0.97 3.80 9.47
C ASN A 20 0.43 3.21 9.76
N LEU A 21 1.51 3.97 9.55
CA LEU A 21 2.87 3.53 9.90
C LEU A 21 2.99 3.10 11.37
N LYS A 22 2.28 3.79 12.28
CA LYS A 22 2.30 3.46 13.72
C LYS A 22 1.75 2.06 14.01
N ASP A 23 0.76 1.62 13.23
CA ASP A 23 0.13 0.31 13.39
C ASP A 23 1.08 -0.84 13.01
N LEU A 24 2.14 -0.55 12.24
CA LEU A 24 3.14 -1.55 11.84
C LEU A 24 4.08 -1.91 12.99
N ALA A 25 4.28 -1.02 13.97
CA ALA A 25 5.15 -1.28 15.11
C ALA A 25 4.64 -2.43 15.99
N GLU A 26 3.33 -2.73 15.93
CA GLU A 26 2.70 -3.84 16.66
C GLU A 26 2.84 -5.19 15.94
N ILE A 27 3.41 -5.21 14.72
CA ILE A 27 3.49 -6.41 13.90
C ILE A 27 4.89 -7.02 14.01
N PRO A 28 5.00 -8.35 14.27
CA PRO A 28 6.28 -9.03 14.34
C PRO A 28 7.13 -8.87 13.06
N ALA A 29 8.43 -8.62 13.24
CA ALA A 29 9.39 -8.43 12.14
C ALA A 29 9.38 -9.56 11.09
N PRO A 30 9.26 -10.86 11.43
CA PRO A 30 9.20 -11.93 10.42
C PRO A 30 8.00 -11.80 9.46
N ILE A 31 6.87 -11.28 9.95
CA ILE A 31 5.66 -11.08 9.14
C ILE A 31 5.86 -9.88 8.20
N LEU A 32 6.41 -8.79 8.73
CA LEU A 32 6.73 -7.59 7.95
C LEU A 32 7.76 -7.88 6.85
N ALA A 33 8.78 -8.69 7.14
CA ALA A 33 9.80 -9.08 6.16
C ALA A 33 9.23 -9.89 4.99
N GLY A 34 8.08 -10.53 5.15
CA GLY A 34 7.41 -11.33 4.10
C GLY A 34 6.46 -10.54 3.21
N ILE A 35 6.27 -9.24 3.46
CA ILE A 35 5.32 -8.37 2.76
C ILE A 35 6.01 -7.07 2.33
N GLU A 36 5.85 -6.71 1.06
CA GLU A 36 6.20 -5.38 0.57
C GLU A 36 5.11 -4.38 1.00
N ILE A 37 5.48 -3.38 1.80
CA ILE A 37 4.57 -2.34 2.26
C ILE A 37 4.87 -1.03 1.52
N LEU A 38 3.85 -0.50 0.84
CA LEU A 38 3.91 0.77 0.12
C LEU A 38 3.10 1.82 0.88
N LEU A 39 3.77 2.79 1.51
CA LEU A 39 3.11 3.88 2.22
C LEU A 39 2.82 5.03 1.28
N VAL A 40 1.57 5.51 1.29
CA VAL A 40 1.10 6.56 0.39
C VAL A 40 0.37 7.67 1.15
N LYS A 41 0.40 8.90 0.62
CA LYS A 41 -0.32 10.04 1.21
C LYS A 41 -1.61 10.38 0.47
N ARG A 42 -1.65 10.10 -0.84
CA ARG A 42 -2.75 10.46 -1.73
C ARG A 42 -3.18 9.31 -2.63
N ILE A 43 -4.35 9.45 -3.25
CA ILE A 43 -4.95 8.41 -4.07
C ILE A 43 -4.19 8.15 -5.38
N GLU A 44 -3.54 9.18 -5.93
CA GLU A 44 -2.75 9.09 -7.17
C GLU A 44 -1.59 8.11 -7.01
N GLU A 45 -1.00 8.02 -5.82
CA GLU A 45 0.06 7.06 -5.50
C GLU A 45 -0.47 5.63 -5.45
N VAL A 46 -1.66 5.41 -4.88
CA VAL A 46 -2.34 4.10 -4.90
C VAL A 46 -2.55 3.65 -6.34
N LEU A 47 -3.08 4.54 -7.17
CA LEU A 47 -3.33 4.27 -8.58
C LEU A 47 -2.03 4.02 -9.35
N GLY A 48 -0.94 4.73 -9.04
CA GLY A 48 0.38 4.46 -9.61
C GLY A 48 0.91 3.05 -9.28
N HIS A 49 0.70 2.57 -8.05
CA HIS A 49 1.22 1.27 -7.59
C HIS A 49 0.33 0.07 -7.94
N ALA A 50 -0.97 0.28 -8.17
CA ALA A 50 -1.93 -0.80 -8.36
C ALA A 50 -1.99 -1.36 -9.79
N PHE A 51 -1.51 -0.63 -10.79
CA PHE A 51 -1.63 -1.00 -12.22
C PHE A 51 -0.24 -1.16 -12.87
N GLU A 52 -0.07 -2.21 -13.69
CA GLU A 52 1.24 -2.65 -14.23
C GLU A 52 1.96 -1.64 -15.15
N ASN A 53 1.33 -0.54 -15.55
CA ASN A 53 1.94 0.56 -16.33
C ASN A 53 1.61 1.94 -15.75
N GLY A 54 1.34 1.99 -14.44
CA GLY A 54 0.71 3.14 -13.80
C GLY A 54 -0.75 3.31 -14.21
N PHE A 55 -1.42 4.27 -13.56
CA PHE A 55 -2.78 4.65 -13.94
C PHE A 55 -2.71 5.89 -14.84
N PRO A 56 -3.34 5.89 -16.02
CA PRO A 56 -3.36 7.06 -16.89
C PRO A 56 -4.27 8.13 -16.26
N LEU A 57 -3.70 8.92 -15.35
CA LEU A 57 -4.33 10.13 -14.85
C LEU A 57 -4.40 11.12 -16.01
N ARG A 58 -5.49 11.07 -16.79
CA ARG A 58 -5.87 12.24 -17.58
C ARG A 58 -6.29 13.33 -16.60
N LEU A 59 -5.33 14.19 -16.24
CA LEU A 59 -5.58 15.51 -15.69
C LEU A 59 -6.33 16.34 -16.76
N HIS A 60 -7.62 16.08 -16.94
CA HIS A 60 -8.57 17.11 -17.32
C HIS A 60 -9.22 17.53 -16.00
N SER A 61 -9.20 18.80 -15.59
CA SER A 61 -9.33 19.98 -16.44
C SER A 61 -8.61 21.16 -15.81
N SER A 62 -7.84 21.89 -16.64
CA SER A 62 -7.88 23.35 -16.55
C SER A 62 -9.28 23.78 -16.91
N LEU A 63 -10.05 24.22 -15.91
CA LEU A 63 -11.12 25.20 -16.02
C LEU A 63 -10.98 26.15 -14.84
#